data_AF-A0A1G3RCS5-F1
#
_entry.id   AF-A0A1G3RCS5-F1
#
_cell.length_a   1.000
_cell.length_b   1.000
_cell.length_c   1.000
_cell.angle_alpha   90.00
_cell.angle_beta   90.00
_cell.angle_gamma   90.00
#
_symmetry.space_group_name_H-M   'P 1'
#
loop_
_entity.id
_entity.type
_entity.pdbx_description
1 polymer ?
#
loop_
_entity_poly.entity_id
_entity_poly.type
_entity_poly.pdbx_seq_one_letter_code
_entity_poly.pdbx_strand_id
1 'polypeptide(L)'
;MNNTRDHIIFFFAQKMYYLERVGKTEIYNRLIDLFEQINLDGLLNYLTRYYSVDISRELDDFFMEEGELVFVSRRGDCRFKHVWRDNHLWLVGIEALE
;
A
#
# COMPACT_ATOMS: atom_id res chain seq x y z
N MET A 1 16.45 -1.25 0.65
CA MET A 1 15.74 0.02 0.37
C MET A 1 15.39 0.19 -1.11
N ASN A 2 16.32 0.05 -2.08
CA ASN A 2 15.97 0.15 -3.51
C ASN A 2 14.85 -0.82 -3.92
N ASN A 3 14.91 -2.09 -3.50
CA ASN A 3 13.88 -3.08 -3.84
C ASN A 3 12.47 -2.74 -3.31
N THR A 4 12.34 -2.08 -2.16
CA THR A 4 11.03 -1.71 -1.59
C THR A 4 10.36 -0.61 -2.41
N ARG A 5 11.15 0.41 -2.80
CA ARG A 5 10.67 1.49 -3.67
C ARG A 5 10.21 0.95 -5.01
N ASP A 6 11.04 0.10 -5.61
CA ASP A 6 10.76 -0.50 -6.91
C ASP A 6 9.54 -1.43 -6.84
N HIS A 7 9.36 -2.18 -5.76
CA HIS A 7 8.15 -2.97 -5.53
C HIS A 7 6.90 -2.10 -5.44
N ILE A 8 6.90 -1.04 -4.62
CA ILE A 8 5.73 -0.15 -4.52
C ILE A 8 5.37 0.43 -5.89
N ILE A 9 6.36 0.96 -6.61
CA ILE A 9 6.16 1.51 -7.96
C ILE A 9 5.63 0.44 -8.93
N PHE A 10 6.21 -0.75 -8.92
CA PHE A 10 5.77 -1.88 -9.75
C PHE A 10 4.33 -2.27 -9.46
N PHE A 11 3.92 -2.30 -8.19
CA PHE A 11 2.54 -2.60 -7.79
C PHE A 11 1.55 -1.53 -8.24
N PHE A 12 1.88 -0.24 -8.07
CA PHE A 12 1.07 0.86 -8.63
C PHE A 12 0.89 0.67 -10.14
N ALA A 13 1.99 0.39 -10.87
CA ALA A 13 1.93 0.14 -12.30
C ALA A 13 1.07 -1.09 -12.67
N GLN A 14 1.17 -2.21 -11.94
CA GLN A 14 0.34 -3.40 -12.16
C GLN A 14 -1.16 -3.10 -11.94
N LYS A 15 -1.51 -2.38 -10.87
CA LYS A 15 -2.90 -2.03 -10.57
C LYS A 15 -3.46 -1.04 -11.58
N MET A 16 -2.68 -0.01 -11.94
CA MET A 16 -3.03 0.93 -13.00
C MET A 16 -3.31 0.20 -14.32
N TYR A 17 -2.42 -0.71 -14.73
CA TYR A 17 -2.61 -1.54 -15.92
C TYR A 17 -3.88 -2.40 -15.85
N TYR A 18 -4.16 -3.02 -14.70
CA TYR A 18 -5.39 -3.78 -14.51
C TYR A 18 -6.65 -2.90 -14.64
N LEU A 19 -6.68 -1.75 -13.96
CA LEU A 19 -7.82 -0.82 -13.96
C LEU A 19 -8.10 -0.26 -15.36
N GLU A 20 -7.04 0.06 -16.12
CA GLU A 20 -7.13 0.45 -17.52
C GLU A 20 -7.76 -0.68 -18.35
N ARG A 21 -7.29 -1.92 -18.19
CA ARG A 21 -7.82 -3.09 -18.90
C ARG A 21 -9.29 -3.40 -18.63
N VAL A 22 -9.77 -3.19 -17.41
CA VAL A 22 -11.17 -3.43 -17.03
C VAL A 22 -12.07 -2.21 -17.23
N GLY A 23 -11.55 -1.12 -17.79
CA GLY A 23 -12.31 0.10 -18.08
C GLY A 23 -12.76 0.88 -16.84
N LYS A 24 -12.04 0.75 -15.72
CA LYS A 24 -12.34 1.46 -14.46
C LYS A 24 -11.63 2.82 -14.41
N THR A 25 -11.90 3.66 -15.40
CA THR A 25 -11.20 4.93 -15.63
C THR A 25 -11.24 5.90 -14.45
N GLU A 26 -12.35 5.97 -13.72
CA GLU A 26 -12.46 6.86 -12.55
C GLU A 26 -11.51 6.45 -11.42
N ILE A 27 -11.44 5.14 -11.12
CA ILE A 27 -10.55 4.60 -10.08
C ILE A 27 -9.09 4.72 -10.53
N TYR A 28 -8.82 4.51 -11.82
CA TYR A 28 -7.51 4.72 -12.43
C TYR A 28 -7.02 6.15 -12.27
N ASN A 29 -7.85 7.15 -12.61
CA ASN A 29 -7.47 8.56 -12.49
C ASN A 29 -7.21 8.95 -11.03
N ARG A 30 -8.08 8.51 -10.11
CA ARG A 30 -7.85 8.72 -8.67
C ARG A 30 -6.53 8.10 -8.20
N LEU A 31 -6.19 6.92 -8.72
CA LEU A 31 -4.93 6.25 -8.39
C LEU A 31 -3.70 7.00 -8.92
N ILE A 32 -3.79 7.59 -10.11
CA ILE A 32 -2.75 8.50 -10.64
C ILE A 32 -2.59 9.71 -9.74
N ASP A 33 -3.68 10.41 -9.43
CA ASP A 33 -3.64 11.63 -8.63
C ASP A 33 -2.99 11.34 -7.26
N LEU A 34 -3.33 10.19 -6.66
CA LEU A 34 -2.72 9.73 -5.41
C LEU A 34 -1.24 9.43 -5.56
N PHE A 35 -0.84 8.74 -6.63
CA PHE A 35 0.56 8.43 -6.88
C PHE A 35 1.41 9.69 -7.11
N GLU A 36 0.86 10.71 -7.77
CA GLU A 36 1.55 11.99 -7.96
C GLU A 36 1.67 12.80 -6.67
N GLN A 37 0.70 12.69 -5.76
CA GLN A 37 0.65 13.44 -4.51
C GLN A 37 1.35 12.74 -3.33
N ILE A 38 1.58 11.43 -3.42
CA ILE A 38 2.12 10.68 -2.28
C ILE A 38 3.58 11.04 -2.01
N ASN A 39 3.88 11.34 -0.75
CA ASN A 39 5.26 11.43 -0.29
C ASN A 39 5.86 10.01 -0.19
N LEU A 40 6.35 9.48 -1.31
CA LEU A 40 6.88 8.12 -1.40
C LEU A 40 8.02 7.86 -0.42
N ASP A 41 8.91 8.84 -0.22
CA ASP A 41 10.02 8.72 0.73
C ASP A 41 9.50 8.67 2.18
N GLY A 42 8.49 9.48 2.50
CA GLY A 42 7.78 9.46 3.77
C GLY A 42 7.12 8.10 4.02
N LEU A 43 6.36 7.61 3.03
CA LEU A 43 5.72 6.30 3.08
C LEU A 43 6.77 5.18 3.29
N LEU A 44 7.85 5.17 2.51
CA LEU A 44 8.92 4.19 2.63
C LEU A 44 9.56 4.19 4.01
N ASN A 45 9.80 5.38 4.57
CA ASN A 45 10.34 5.53 5.92
C ASN A 45 9.37 4.96 6.97
N TYR A 46 8.07 5.24 6.85
CA TYR A 46 7.06 4.66 7.74
C TYR A 46 7.01 3.13 7.64
N LEU A 47 6.90 2.60 6.43
CA LEU A 47 6.86 1.15 6.20
C LEU A 47 8.13 0.47 6.72
N THR A 48 9.30 1.09 6.52
CA THR A 48 10.58 0.53 7.01
C THR A 48 10.66 0.52 8.53
N ARG A 49 10.15 1.56 9.19
CA ARG A 49 10.07 1.65 10.65
C ARG A 49 9.05 0.67 11.24
N TYR A 50 7.91 0.51 10.58
CA TYR A 50 6.81 -0.30 11.06
C TYR A 50 7.08 -1.80 10.86
N TYR A 51 7.57 -2.19 9.67
CA TYR A 51 7.79 -3.59 9.27
C TYR A 51 9.21 -4.12 9.49
N SER A 52 10.00 -3.43 10.30
CA SER A 52 11.32 -3.91 10.75
C SER A 52 12.18 -4.46 9.60
N VAL A 53 12.61 -3.58 8.68
CA VAL A 53 13.58 -3.84 7.59
C VAL A 53 13.10 -4.76 6.45
N ASP A 54 12.29 -5.79 6.71
CA ASP A 54 11.85 -6.77 5.69
C ASP A 54 10.37 -6.64 5.33
N ILE A 55 10.03 -5.49 4.73
CA ILE A 55 8.67 -5.17 4.23
C ILE A 55 8.16 -6.27 3.28
N SER A 56 9.03 -6.89 2.48
CA SER A 56 8.65 -7.98 1.57
C SER A 56 8.12 -9.22 2.29
N ARG A 57 8.54 -9.44 3.54
CA ARG A 57 8.10 -10.58 4.34
C ARG A 57 6.88 -10.28 5.17
N GLU A 58 6.74 -9.03 5.65
CA GLU A 58 5.65 -8.65 6.55
C GLU A 58 4.44 -8.05 5.83
N LEU A 59 4.59 -7.49 4.62
CA LEU A 59 3.47 -6.97 3.83
C LEU A 59 2.78 -8.12 3.07
N ASP A 60 1.52 -8.39 3.42
CA ASP A 60 0.70 -9.48 2.87
C ASP A 60 -0.10 -9.02 1.63
N ASP A 61 -0.66 -7.80 1.67
CA ASP A 61 -1.38 -7.21 0.54
C ASP A 61 -1.31 -5.68 0.56
N PHE A 62 -1.62 -5.07 -0.57
CA PHE A 62 -1.64 -3.63 -0.76
C PHE A 62 -2.59 -3.24 -1.89
N PHE A 63 -3.58 -2.39 -1.58
CA PHE A 63 -4.64 -2.06 -2.53
C PHE A 63 -5.30 -0.70 -2.25
N MET A 64 -6.21 -0.31 -3.13
CA MET A 64 -7.05 0.88 -2.97
C MET A 64 -8.42 0.48 -2.45
N GLU A 65 -8.90 1.16 -1.41
CA GLU A 65 -10.26 1.01 -0.89
C GLU A 65 -10.83 2.40 -0.59
N GLU A 66 -12.01 2.70 -1.12
CA GLU A 66 -12.70 4.00 -0.92
C GLU A 66 -11.87 5.25 -1.27
N GLY A 67 -10.88 5.12 -2.16
CA GLY A 67 -9.99 6.23 -2.53
C GLY A 67 -8.79 6.39 -1.62
N GLU A 68 -8.53 5.41 -0.75
CA GLU A 68 -7.38 5.40 0.15
C GLU A 68 -6.47 4.22 -0.12
N LEU A 69 -5.22 4.41 0.24
CA LEU A 69 -4.18 3.42 0.04
C LEU A 69 -4.08 2.50 1.27
N VAL A 70 -4.46 1.24 1.09
CA VAL A 70 -4.54 0.22 2.13
C VAL A 70 -3.33 -0.69 2.08
N PHE A 71 -2.72 -0.94 3.25
CA PHE A 71 -1.64 -1.89 3.45
C PHE A 71 -2.11 -2.97 4.41
N VAL A 72 -2.03 -4.22 3.98
CA VAL A 72 -2.26 -5.38 4.85
C VAL A 72 -0.92 -6.01 5.13
N SER A 73 -0.64 -6.24 6.40
CA SER A 73 0.57 -6.93 6.83
C SER A 73 0.26 -8.08 7.75
N ARG A 74 1.21 -9.00 7.87
CA ARG A 74 1.11 -10.18 8.70
C ARG A 74 2.29 -10.24 9.65
N ARG A 75 1.99 -10.43 10.94
CA ARG A 75 3.01 -10.67 11.97
C ARG A 75 2.50 -11.74 12.92
N GLY A 76 3.15 -12.91 12.87
CA GLY A 76 2.64 -14.11 13.55
C GLY A 76 1.25 -14.50 13.01
N ASP A 77 0.34 -14.82 13.92
CA ASP A 77 -1.03 -15.24 13.61
C ASP A 77 -1.99 -14.04 13.55
N CYS A 78 -1.49 -12.87 13.17
CA CYS A 78 -2.27 -11.64 13.06
C CYS A 78 -2.05 -10.96 11.71
N ARG A 79 -3.13 -10.45 11.12
CA ARG A 79 -3.13 -9.46 10.04
C ARG A 79 -3.44 -8.08 10.58
N PHE A 80 -2.78 -7.08 10.02
CA PHE A 80 -2.95 -5.67 10.36
C PHE A 80 -3.30 -4.90 9.10
N LYS A 81 -4.45 -4.24 9.11
CA LYS A 81 -4.91 -3.37 8.03
C LYS A 81 -4.57 -1.93 8.38
N HIS A 82 -3.81 -1.28 7.51
CA HIS A 82 -3.45 0.11 7.62
C HIS A 82 -3.98 0.90 6.43
N VAL A 83 -4.27 2.17 6.66
CA VAL A 83 -4.68 3.11 5.62
C VAL A 83 -3.71 4.28 5.64
N TRP A 84 -3.21 4.67 4.47
CA TRP A 84 -2.43 5.88 4.31
C TRP A 84 -3.33 7.06 3.98
N ARG A 85 -3.43 8.00 4.93
CA ARG A 85 -4.24 9.22 4.86
C ARG A 85 -3.45 10.36 5.50
N ASP A 86 -3.53 11.57 4.94
CA ASP A 86 -2.92 12.79 5.49
C ASP A 86 -1.40 12.65 5.77
N ASN A 87 -0.68 11.96 4.87
CA ASN A 87 0.75 11.64 5.03
C ASN A 87 1.11 10.80 6.28
N HIS A 88 0.14 10.04 6.80
CA HIS A 88 0.32 9.15 7.93
C HIS A 88 -0.26 7.77 7.63
N LEU A 89 0.35 6.74 8.23
CA LEU A 89 -0.13 5.37 8.17
C LEU A 89 -0.97 5.09 9.42
N TRP A 90 -2.28 4.91 9.25
CA TRP A 90 -3.22 4.65 10.33
C TRP A 90 -3.54 3.17 10.41
N LEU A 91 -3.40 2.56 11.58
CA LEU A 91 -3.90 1.20 11.83
C LEU A 91 -5.42 1.26 11.98
N VAL A 92 -6.15 0.57 11.10
CA VAL A 92 -7.62 0.58 11.06
C VAL A 92 -8.24 -0.77 11.39
N GLY A 93 -7.46 -1.85 11.42
CA GLY A 93 -7.96 -3.18 11.76
C GLY A 93 -6.86 -4.15 12.14
N ILE A 94 -7.21 -5.09 13.04
CA ILE A 94 -6.38 -6.24 13.40
C ILE A 94 -7.27 -7.48 13.32
N GLU A 95 -6.82 -8.49 12.59
CA GLU A 95 -7.53 -9.75 12.41
C GLU A 95 -6.62 -10.89 12.88
N ALA A 96 -7.14 -11.83 13.68
CA ALA A 96 -6.44 -13.06 13.98
C ALA A 96 -6.57 -14.04 12.80
N LEU A 97 -5.48 -14.72 12.47
CA LEU A 97 -5.45 -15.80 11.49
C LEU A 97 -5.70 -17.11 12.24
N GLU A 98 -6.87 -17.71 12.01
CA GLU A 98 -7.23 -19.05 12.51
C GLU A 98 -6.48 -20.18 11.79
#